data_AF-A0A9W3D9D8-F1
#
_entry.id   AF-A0A9W3D9D8-F1
#
_cell.length_a   1.000
_cell.length_b   1.000
_cell.length_c   1.000
_cell.angle_alpha   90.00
_cell.angle_beta   90.00
_cell.angle_gamma   90.00
#
_symmetry.space_group_name_H-M   'P 1'
#
loop_
_entity.id
_entity.type
_entity.pdbx_description
1 polymer ?
#
loop_
_entity_poly.entity_id
_entity_poly.type
_entity_poly.pdbx_seq_one_letter_code
_entity_poly.pdbx_strand_id
1 'polypeptide(L)'
;MEGKEEDVRVGANKFPERQPIGTSAQSDKDYKEPPPAPLIEPGELASWSFWRAGIAEFIATFLFLYITVLTVMGVKRSPSMCASVGIQGIAWAFGGMIFALVYCTAGISGGHINPAVTFGLFLARKLSLTRAVYYIVMQCLGAICGAGVVKGFQPKQYQALGGGANTVAPGYTKGSGLGAEIIGTFVLVYTVFSATDAKRNARDSHVPILAPLPIGFAVFLVHLATIPITGTGINPARSLGAAIIFNKDNAWDDHWVFWVGPFIGAALAALYHVIVIRAIPFKSRS
;
A
#
# COMPACT_ATOMS: atom_id res chain seq x y z
N MET A 1 -29.42 57.59 -39.67
CA MET A 1 -30.15 56.44 -39.09
C MET A 1 -29.17 55.28 -39.13
N GLU A 2 -28.36 55.15 -38.07
CA GLU A 2 -28.51 54.11 -37.03
C GLU A 2 -28.08 52.73 -37.55
N GLY A 3 -27.08 52.04 -36.99
CA GLY A 3 -26.35 52.33 -35.75
C GLY A 3 -25.12 51.44 -35.55
N LYS A 4 -24.29 51.90 -34.60
CA LYS A 4 -23.45 51.17 -33.64
C LYS A 4 -23.03 49.73 -33.98
N GLU A 5 -21.72 49.53 -34.10
CA GLU A 5 -20.94 48.81 -33.07
C GLU A 5 -19.47 49.23 -33.18
N GLU A 6 -19.05 50.11 -32.28
CA GLU A 6 -17.67 50.52 -32.05
C GLU A 6 -17.13 49.77 -30.83
N ASP A 7 -15.88 49.35 -30.93
CA ASP A 7 -14.95 48.93 -29.87
C ASP A 7 -15.34 47.68 -29.07
N VAL A 8 -14.50 46.64 -28.99
CA VAL A 8 -13.22 46.75 -28.29
C VAL A 8 -12.12 45.90 -28.93
N ARG A 9 -11.04 46.57 -29.37
CA ARG A 9 -9.69 45.99 -29.41
C ARG A 9 -9.22 45.71 -27.98
N VAL A 10 -9.05 44.43 -27.60
CA VAL A 10 -8.01 44.05 -26.63
C VAL A 10 -7.29 42.80 -27.14
N GLY A 11 -6.01 42.96 -27.49
CA GLY A 11 -5.03 41.90 -27.25
C GLY A 11 -4.67 40.94 -28.39
N ALA A 12 -5.04 41.19 -29.64
CA ALA A 12 -4.43 40.47 -30.76
C ALA A 12 -2.93 40.82 -30.83
N ASN A 13 -2.09 39.81 -30.61
CA ASN A 13 -0.66 39.75 -30.92
C ASN A 13 0.27 40.61 -30.06
N LYS A 14 0.62 40.11 -28.86
CA LYS A 14 1.86 40.56 -28.17
C LYS A 14 2.60 39.50 -27.35
N PHE A 15 2.38 38.21 -27.59
CA PHE A 15 3.26 37.15 -27.09
C PHE A 15 3.49 36.14 -28.22
N PRO A 16 4.75 35.83 -28.60
CA PRO A 16 5.02 34.74 -29.50
C PRO A 16 4.69 33.44 -28.77
N GLU A 17 3.75 32.68 -29.31
CA GLU A 17 3.42 31.33 -28.87
C GLU A 17 4.63 30.42 -29.14
N ARG A 18 5.54 30.34 -28.18
CA ARG A 18 6.65 29.39 -28.13
C ARG A 18 6.69 28.70 -26.78
N GLN A 19 5.71 27.87 -26.50
CA GLN A 19 5.92 26.66 -25.71
C GLN A 19 5.06 25.54 -26.28
N PRO A 20 5.66 24.53 -26.95
CA PRO A 20 5.02 23.23 -26.99
C PRO A 20 4.87 22.76 -25.54
N ILE A 21 3.68 22.26 -25.18
CA ILE A 21 3.47 21.50 -23.96
C ILE A 21 4.31 20.21 -24.10
N GLY A 22 5.53 20.30 -23.62
CA GLY A 22 6.59 19.34 -23.88
C GLY A 22 7.89 19.90 -23.34
N THR A 23 8.09 19.70 -22.05
CA THR A 23 9.37 19.77 -21.30
C THR A 23 10.58 20.21 -22.12
N SER A 24 10.79 21.52 -22.23
CA SER A 24 12.10 22.07 -22.60
C SER A 24 13.00 22.01 -21.36
N ALA A 25 14.14 21.34 -21.54
CA ALA A 25 15.14 21.07 -20.54
C ALA A 25 15.58 22.34 -19.78
N GLN A 26 15.32 22.37 -18.48
CA GLN A 26 16.07 23.21 -17.54
C GLN A 26 17.45 22.59 -17.35
N SER A 27 18.46 23.27 -17.88
CA SER A 27 19.85 22.82 -17.96
C SER A 27 20.65 23.00 -16.66
N ASP A 28 20.10 22.65 -15.49
CA ASP A 28 20.89 22.59 -14.25
C ASP A 28 20.28 21.80 -13.06
N LYS A 29 19.61 20.66 -13.32
CA LYS A 29 19.33 19.61 -12.31
C LYS A 29 18.76 18.36 -12.98
N ASP A 30 19.61 17.59 -13.65
CA ASP A 30 19.30 16.18 -13.89
C ASP A 30 19.10 15.51 -12.53
N TYR A 31 17.89 15.03 -12.29
CA TYR A 31 17.56 14.26 -11.09
C TYR A 31 18.53 13.08 -10.97
N LYS A 32 19.37 13.11 -9.93
CA LYS A 32 20.24 11.98 -9.58
C LYS A 32 19.48 11.07 -8.62
N GLU A 33 19.28 9.82 -9.02
CA GLU A 33 18.71 8.83 -8.13
C GLU A 33 19.60 8.66 -6.89
N PRO A 34 19.01 8.54 -5.69
CA PRO A 34 19.77 8.19 -4.51
C PRO A 34 20.44 6.82 -4.73
N PRO A 35 21.65 6.61 -4.18
CA PRO A 35 22.36 5.36 -4.36
C PRO A 35 21.54 4.18 -3.81
N PRO A 36 21.68 2.97 -4.39
CA PRO A 36 21.03 1.77 -3.87
C PRO A 36 21.41 1.55 -2.41
N ALA A 37 20.42 1.24 -1.57
CA ALA A 37 20.65 0.88 -0.18
C ALA A 37 21.56 -0.37 -0.10
N PRO A 38 22.51 -0.40 0.86
CA PRO A 38 23.32 -1.58 1.11
C PRO A 38 22.41 -2.76 1.53
N LEU A 39 22.78 -3.98 1.12
CA LEU A 39 21.99 -5.18 1.47
C LEU A 39 21.96 -5.41 2.98
N ILE A 40 23.08 -5.15 3.65
CA ILE A 40 23.24 -5.28 5.10
C ILE A 40 23.88 -3.99 5.59
N GLU A 41 23.29 -3.39 6.61
CA GLU A 41 23.80 -2.18 7.25
C GLU A 41 23.92 -2.46 8.77
N PRO A 42 25.07 -3.01 9.23
CA PRO A 42 25.21 -3.50 10.61
C PRO A 42 24.95 -2.44 11.68
N GLY A 43 25.20 -1.16 11.36
CA GLY A 43 24.95 -0.03 12.25
C GLY A 43 23.47 0.24 12.54
N GLU A 44 22.54 -0.30 11.74
CA GLU A 44 21.10 -0.10 11.96
C GLU A 44 20.63 -0.64 13.31
N LEU A 45 21.17 -1.76 13.77
CA LEU A 45 20.75 -2.40 15.03
C LEU A 45 21.13 -1.55 16.25
N ALA A 46 22.18 -0.74 16.14
CA ALA A 46 22.58 0.20 17.18
C ALA A 46 21.77 1.51 17.14
N SER A 47 21.02 1.76 16.07
CA SER A 47 20.27 3.00 15.89
C SER A 47 18.95 2.97 16.63
N TRP A 48 18.73 3.95 17.50
CA TRP A 48 17.44 4.11 18.18
C TRP A 48 16.30 4.48 17.21
N SER A 49 16.61 5.15 16.10
CA SER A 49 15.64 5.46 15.04
C SER A 49 15.17 4.20 14.32
N PHE A 50 16.01 3.16 14.19
CA PHE A 50 15.61 1.85 13.65
C PHE A 50 14.55 1.17 14.52
N TRP A 51 14.77 1.10 15.83
CA TRP A 51 13.82 0.50 16.77
C TRP A 51 12.49 1.26 16.79
N ARG A 52 12.55 2.60 16.84
CA ARG A 52 11.36 3.47 16.76
C ARG A 52 10.56 3.23 15.48
N ALA A 53 11.23 3.04 14.34
CA ALA A 53 10.56 2.75 13.08
C ALA A 53 9.81 1.42 13.09
N GLY A 54 10.39 0.35 13.65
CA GLY A 54 9.68 -0.92 13.80
C GLY A 54 8.50 -0.85 14.76
N ILE A 55 8.62 -0.09 15.86
CA ILE A 55 7.49 0.16 16.76
C ILE A 55 6.37 0.92 16.03
N ALA A 56 6.73 1.90 15.18
CA ALA A 56 5.74 2.63 14.37
C ALA A 56 5.01 1.68 13.39
N GLU A 57 5.72 0.77 12.71
CA GLU A 57 5.12 -0.25 11.85
C GLU A 57 4.19 -1.21 12.62
N PHE A 58 4.59 -1.62 13.83
CA PHE A 58 3.76 -2.44 14.70
C PHE A 58 2.46 -1.72 15.10
N ILE A 59 2.56 -0.50 15.64
CA ILE A 59 1.39 0.27 16.09
C ILE A 59 0.47 0.61 14.91
N ALA A 60 1.03 1.01 13.78
CA ALA A 60 0.24 1.29 12.59
C ALA A 60 -0.51 0.02 12.11
N THR A 61 0.16 -1.13 12.04
CA THR A 61 -0.49 -2.37 11.60
C THR A 61 -1.52 -2.87 12.62
N PHE A 62 -1.27 -2.66 13.92
CA PHE A 62 -2.25 -2.90 14.98
C PHE A 62 -3.52 -2.07 14.79
N LEU A 63 -3.39 -0.75 14.63
CA LEU A 63 -4.53 0.16 14.42
C LEU A 63 -5.27 -0.16 13.12
N PHE A 64 -4.52 -0.49 12.06
CA PHE A 64 -5.07 -0.90 10.78
C PHE A 64 -6.00 -2.11 10.93
N LEU A 65 -5.53 -3.21 11.55
CA LEU A 65 -6.33 -4.41 11.74
C LEU A 65 -7.47 -4.20 12.73
N TYR A 66 -7.22 -3.44 13.81
CA TYR A 66 -8.24 -3.09 14.78
C TYR A 66 -9.45 -2.41 14.11
N ILE A 67 -9.22 -1.31 13.37
CA ILE A 67 -10.31 -0.55 12.74
C ILE A 67 -10.98 -1.38 11.64
N THR A 68 -10.20 -1.95 10.73
CA THR A 68 -10.75 -2.60 9.53
C THR A 68 -11.53 -3.88 9.87
N VAL A 69 -10.98 -4.75 10.74
CA VAL A 69 -11.68 -5.97 11.15
C VAL A 69 -12.91 -5.61 11.96
N LEU A 70 -12.84 -4.61 12.86
CA LEU A 70 -14.02 -4.16 13.61
C LEU A 70 -15.13 -3.63 12.69
N THR A 71 -14.79 -2.88 11.63
CA THR A 71 -15.75 -2.45 10.60
C THR A 71 -16.37 -3.65 9.87
N VAL A 72 -15.56 -4.64 9.44
CA VAL A 72 -16.06 -5.87 8.81
C VAL A 72 -17.04 -6.59 9.73
N MET A 73 -16.69 -6.75 11.01
CA MET A 73 -17.55 -7.38 12.00
C MET A 73 -18.86 -6.61 12.21
N GLY A 74 -18.79 -5.27 12.24
CA GLY A 74 -19.95 -4.39 12.35
C GLY A 74 -20.92 -4.51 11.17
N VAL A 75 -20.39 -4.65 9.96
CA VAL A 75 -21.19 -4.87 8.75
C VAL A 75 -21.80 -6.28 8.75
N LYS A 76 -21.00 -7.32 9.04
CA LYS A 76 -21.44 -8.72 9.04
C LYS A 76 -22.49 -9.05 10.10
N ARG A 77 -22.47 -8.37 11.25
CA ARG A 77 -23.45 -8.58 12.32
C ARG A 77 -24.76 -7.82 12.10
N SER A 78 -24.80 -6.88 11.15
CA SER A 78 -25.99 -6.06 10.91
C SER A 78 -27.09 -6.92 10.27
N PRO A 79 -28.38 -6.67 10.55
CA PRO A 79 -29.50 -7.41 9.96
C PRO A 79 -29.51 -7.38 8.43
N SER A 80 -28.99 -6.30 7.84
CA SER A 80 -28.78 -6.19 6.40
C SER A 80 -27.57 -5.30 6.11
N MET A 81 -26.98 -5.46 4.93
CA MET A 81 -25.88 -4.61 4.47
C MET A 81 -26.32 -3.14 4.35
N CYS A 82 -27.58 -2.90 3.99
CA CYS A 82 -28.18 -1.57 3.88
C CYS A 82 -28.39 -0.86 5.23
N ALA A 83 -28.48 -1.62 6.32
CA ALA A 83 -28.55 -1.10 7.68
C ALA A 83 -27.16 -0.90 8.32
N SER A 84 -26.09 -0.92 7.53
CA SER A 84 -24.70 -0.76 7.96
C SER A 84 -23.96 0.23 7.05
N VAL A 85 -22.66 0.41 7.27
CA VAL A 85 -21.79 1.16 6.33
C VAL A 85 -21.62 0.46 4.97
N GLY A 86 -22.14 -0.76 4.82
CA GLY A 86 -22.11 -1.55 3.59
C GLY A 86 -20.71 -2.04 3.22
N ILE A 87 -20.64 -2.78 2.11
CA ILE A 87 -19.35 -3.26 1.57
C ILE A 87 -18.47 -2.08 1.15
N GLN A 88 -19.07 -1.00 0.66
CA GLN A 88 -18.39 0.25 0.35
C GLN A 88 -17.69 0.85 1.57
N GLY A 89 -18.35 0.81 2.74
CA GLY A 89 -17.76 1.27 4.00
C GLY A 89 -16.60 0.40 4.47
N ILE A 90 -16.62 -0.91 4.18
CA ILE A 90 -15.47 -1.79 4.40
C ILE A 90 -14.29 -1.32 3.54
N ALA A 91 -14.49 -1.14 2.23
CA ALA A 91 -13.43 -0.67 1.33
C ALA A 91 -12.85 0.69 1.78
N TRP A 92 -13.70 1.62 2.21
CA TRP A 92 -13.27 2.90 2.78
C TRP A 92 -12.45 2.75 4.06
N ALA A 93 -12.83 1.83 4.96
CA ALA A 93 -12.06 1.58 6.18
C ALA A 93 -10.64 1.10 5.85
N PHE A 94 -10.48 0.18 4.88
CA PHE A 94 -9.16 -0.31 4.47
C PHE A 94 -8.32 0.78 3.80
N GLY A 95 -8.85 1.45 2.78
CA GLY A 95 -8.10 2.50 2.07
C GLY A 95 -7.83 3.75 2.91
N GLY A 96 -8.84 4.20 3.67
CA GLY A 96 -8.74 5.36 4.55
C GLY A 96 -7.75 5.17 5.69
N MET A 97 -7.70 3.97 6.30
CA MET A 97 -6.71 3.66 7.33
C MET A 97 -5.30 3.61 6.77
N ILE A 98 -5.09 3.06 5.56
CA ILE A 98 -3.77 3.13 4.91
C ILE A 98 -3.37 4.58 4.64
N PHE A 99 -4.27 5.41 4.09
CA PHE A 99 -4.00 6.85 3.93
C PHE A 99 -3.56 7.50 5.25
N ALA A 100 -4.35 7.36 6.31
CA ALA A 100 -4.09 8.01 7.59
C ALA A 100 -2.78 7.52 8.23
N LEU A 101 -2.55 6.20 8.22
CA LEU A 101 -1.38 5.62 8.89
C LEU A 101 -0.09 5.83 8.11
N VAL A 102 -0.11 5.78 6.77
CA VAL A 102 1.04 6.16 5.94
C VAL A 102 1.36 7.63 6.21
N TYR A 103 0.36 8.53 6.26
CA TYR A 103 0.60 9.94 6.59
C TYR A 103 1.31 10.11 7.94
N CYS A 104 0.85 9.41 8.99
CA CYS A 104 1.44 9.49 10.31
C CYS A 104 2.87 8.90 10.40
N THR A 105 3.16 7.86 9.62
CA THR A 105 4.40 7.06 9.79
C THR A 105 5.43 7.24 8.68
N ALA A 106 5.09 7.90 7.57
CA ALA A 106 6.01 8.06 6.43
C ALA A 106 7.33 8.74 6.80
N GLY A 107 7.31 9.74 7.70
CA GLY A 107 8.53 10.41 8.18
C GLY A 107 9.33 9.61 9.22
N ILE A 108 8.75 8.53 9.77
CA ILE A 108 9.34 7.73 10.86
C ILE A 108 9.87 6.41 10.31
N SER A 109 9.00 5.59 9.71
CA SER A 109 9.34 4.26 9.19
C SER A 109 9.38 4.19 7.67
N GLY A 110 8.80 5.15 6.97
CA GLY A 110 8.46 5.06 5.55
C GLY A 110 7.00 4.65 5.29
N GLY A 111 6.27 4.23 6.33
CA GLY A 111 4.84 3.93 6.27
C GLY A 111 4.50 2.75 5.37
N HIS A 112 5.09 1.59 5.63
CA HIS A 112 4.89 0.41 4.78
C HIS A 112 3.60 -0.33 5.15
N ILE A 113 3.43 -0.66 6.44
CA ILE A 113 2.23 -1.28 7.05
C ILE A 113 1.83 -2.61 6.35
N ASN A 114 2.76 -3.18 5.57
CA ASN A 114 2.50 -4.26 4.64
C ASN A 114 3.82 -4.96 4.24
N PRO A 115 3.92 -6.29 4.46
CA PRO A 115 5.08 -7.07 4.02
C PRO A 115 5.36 -7.00 2.52
N ALA A 116 4.32 -6.97 1.67
CA ALA A 116 4.48 -6.90 0.22
C ALA A 116 5.05 -5.55 -0.24
N VAL A 117 4.65 -4.45 0.41
CA VAL A 117 5.24 -3.11 0.16
C VAL A 117 6.71 -3.09 0.59
N THR A 118 6.99 -3.61 1.78
CA THR A 118 8.35 -3.72 2.32
C THR A 118 9.24 -4.56 1.40
N PHE A 119 8.73 -5.70 0.93
CA PHE A 119 9.43 -6.57 0.01
C PHE A 119 9.68 -5.92 -1.36
N GLY A 120 8.69 -5.25 -1.95
CA GLY A 120 8.84 -4.53 -3.21
C GLY A 120 9.94 -3.46 -3.14
N LEU A 121 9.91 -2.62 -2.10
CA LEU A 121 10.94 -1.60 -1.88
C LEU A 121 12.33 -2.22 -1.63
N PHE A 122 12.39 -3.41 -1.01
CA PHE A 122 13.65 -4.13 -0.79
C PHE A 122 14.24 -4.62 -2.12
N LEU A 123 13.40 -5.20 -3.00
CA LEU A 123 13.83 -5.59 -4.34
C LEU A 123 14.33 -4.40 -5.17
N ALA A 124 13.73 -3.23 -4.98
CA ALA A 124 14.16 -1.98 -5.60
C ALA A 124 15.36 -1.30 -4.91
N ARG A 125 16.02 -1.98 -3.96
CA ARG A 125 17.18 -1.48 -3.19
C ARG A 125 16.91 -0.14 -2.48
N LYS A 126 15.69 0.05 -1.94
CA LYS A 126 15.32 1.24 -1.15
C LYS A 126 15.42 1.04 0.38
N LEU A 127 15.65 -0.19 0.83
CA LEU A 127 15.94 -0.53 2.23
C LEU A 127 16.82 -1.78 2.32
N SER A 128 17.50 -1.95 3.45
CA SER A 128 18.33 -3.12 3.75
C SER A 128 17.49 -4.38 4.01
N LEU A 129 18.13 -5.55 3.92
CA LEU A 129 17.51 -6.82 4.29
C LEU A 129 17.14 -6.85 5.78
N THR A 130 18.04 -6.36 6.64
CA THR A 130 17.83 -6.32 8.10
C THR A 130 16.56 -5.55 8.44
N ARG A 131 16.38 -4.36 7.86
CA ARG A 131 15.17 -3.54 8.04
C ARG A 131 13.94 -4.21 7.45
N ALA A 132 14.05 -4.81 6.27
CA ALA A 132 12.94 -5.48 5.63
C ALA A 132 12.38 -6.61 6.51
N VAL A 133 13.25 -7.48 7.02
CA VAL A 133 12.86 -8.59 7.92
C VAL A 133 12.25 -8.05 9.21
N TYR A 134 12.88 -7.04 9.83
CA TYR A 134 12.37 -6.45 11.07
C TYR A 134 10.97 -5.85 10.88
N TYR A 135 10.74 -5.11 9.80
CA TYR A 135 9.42 -4.54 9.50
C TYR A 135 8.36 -5.62 9.27
N ILE A 136 8.68 -6.67 8.50
CA ILE A 136 7.74 -7.77 8.24
C ILE A 136 7.30 -8.43 9.55
N VAL A 137 8.24 -8.68 10.48
CA VAL A 137 7.94 -9.24 11.80
C VAL A 137 7.04 -8.29 12.60
N MET A 138 7.41 -7.01 12.70
CA MET A 138 6.64 -6.03 13.47
C MET A 138 5.24 -5.81 12.91
N GLN A 139 5.08 -5.80 11.59
CA GLN A 139 3.78 -5.72 10.91
C GLN A 139 2.91 -6.94 11.25
N CYS A 140 3.46 -8.16 11.15
CA CYS A 140 2.74 -9.39 11.50
C CYS A 140 2.30 -9.40 12.96
N LEU A 141 3.18 -9.03 13.90
CA LEU A 141 2.84 -8.95 15.32
C LEU A 141 1.74 -7.91 15.57
N GLY A 142 1.84 -6.73 14.96
CA GLY A 142 0.82 -5.69 15.06
C GLY A 142 -0.54 -6.18 14.56
N ALA A 143 -0.56 -6.85 13.40
CA ALA A 143 -1.77 -7.41 12.82
C ALA A 143 -2.47 -8.45 13.73
N ILE A 144 -1.68 -9.36 14.33
CA ILE A 144 -2.17 -10.36 15.29
C ILE A 144 -2.80 -9.67 16.51
N CYS A 145 -2.12 -8.69 17.10
CA CYS A 145 -2.63 -7.94 18.24
C CYS A 145 -3.93 -7.18 17.90
N GLY A 146 -3.99 -6.54 16.73
CA GLY A 146 -5.16 -5.78 16.30
C GLY A 146 -6.39 -6.67 16.12
N ALA A 147 -6.24 -7.79 15.42
CA ALA A 147 -7.31 -8.79 15.27
C ALA A 147 -7.71 -9.42 16.62
N GLY A 148 -6.73 -9.68 17.50
CA GLY A 148 -6.94 -10.22 18.83
C GLY A 148 -7.82 -9.34 19.71
N VAL A 149 -7.61 -8.03 19.69
CA VAL A 149 -8.46 -7.06 20.40
C VAL A 149 -9.90 -7.11 19.89
N VAL A 150 -10.11 -7.16 18.57
CA VAL A 150 -11.47 -7.24 17.99
C VAL A 150 -12.18 -8.53 18.40
N LYS A 151 -11.47 -9.67 18.42
CA LYS A 151 -12.02 -10.92 18.96
C LYS A 151 -12.36 -10.80 20.44
N GLY A 152 -11.54 -10.11 21.22
CA GLY A 152 -11.78 -9.86 22.65
C GLY A 152 -13.10 -9.11 22.92
N PHE A 153 -13.47 -8.17 22.06
CA PHE A 153 -14.73 -7.42 22.20
C PHE A 153 -15.99 -8.24 21.88
N GLN A 154 -15.90 -9.21 20.98
CA GLN A 154 -17.06 -9.94 20.47
C GLN A 154 -16.71 -11.39 20.07
N PRO A 155 -16.27 -12.24 21.01
CA PRO A 155 -15.64 -13.52 20.68
C PRO A 155 -16.55 -14.49 19.92
N LYS A 156 -17.84 -14.56 20.30
CA LYS A 156 -18.81 -15.45 19.65
C LYS A 156 -19.10 -14.99 18.21
N GLN A 157 -19.38 -13.70 18.03
CA GLN A 157 -19.68 -13.11 16.73
C GLN A 157 -18.45 -13.15 15.81
N TYR A 158 -17.26 -12.87 16.36
CA TYR A 158 -15.99 -12.97 15.64
C TYR A 158 -15.82 -14.35 15.00
N GLN A 159 -16.02 -15.42 15.77
CA GLN A 159 -15.92 -16.79 15.25
C GLN A 159 -17.06 -17.17 14.30
N ALA A 160 -18.28 -16.68 14.54
CA ALA A 160 -19.43 -17.01 13.68
C ALA A 160 -19.39 -16.31 12.32
N LEU A 161 -18.80 -15.12 12.24
CA LEU A 161 -18.87 -14.25 11.05
C LEU A 161 -17.55 -14.19 10.25
N GLY A 162 -16.63 -15.13 10.49
CA GLY A 162 -15.41 -15.29 9.70
C GLY A 162 -14.18 -14.50 10.18
N GLY A 163 -14.28 -13.76 11.30
CA GLY A 163 -13.14 -13.08 11.93
C GLY A 163 -12.41 -12.03 11.08
N GLY A 164 -12.96 -11.63 9.93
CA GLY A 164 -12.26 -10.82 8.93
C GLY A 164 -11.10 -11.55 8.24
N ALA A 165 -11.02 -12.88 8.34
CA ALA A 165 -10.01 -13.69 7.66
C ALA A 165 -10.22 -13.70 6.14
N ASN A 166 -9.11 -13.73 5.39
CA ASN A 166 -9.15 -13.90 3.95
C ASN A 166 -9.31 -15.39 3.61
N THR A 167 -10.21 -15.68 2.67
CA THR A 167 -10.47 -17.01 2.11
C THR A 167 -10.90 -16.81 0.66
N VAL A 168 -10.72 -17.82 -0.20
CA VAL A 168 -11.26 -17.76 -1.55
C VAL A 168 -12.77 -18.01 -1.48
N ALA A 169 -13.56 -17.07 -1.99
CA ALA A 169 -15.01 -17.15 -1.92
C ALA A 169 -15.55 -18.34 -2.74
N PRO A 170 -16.64 -18.99 -2.28
CA PRO A 170 -17.29 -20.05 -3.06
C PRO A 170 -17.64 -19.58 -4.47
N GLY A 171 -17.37 -20.44 -5.46
CA GLY A 171 -17.54 -20.11 -6.88
C GLY A 171 -16.27 -19.60 -7.57
N TYR A 172 -15.21 -19.28 -6.82
CA TYR A 172 -13.89 -18.97 -7.36
C TYR A 172 -12.91 -20.12 -7.11
N THR A 173 -11.98 -20.33 -8.04
CA THR A 173 -10.87 -21.28 -7.85
C THR A 173 -9.74 -20.62 -7.06
N LYS A 174 -8.87 -21.41 -6.43
CA LYS A 174 -7.64 -20.89 -5.81
C LYS A 174 -6.76 -20.12 -6.80
N GLY A 175 -6.76 -20.53 -8.08
CA GLY A 175 -6.08 -19.79 -9.15
C GLY A 175 -6.68 -18.41 -9.43
N SER A 176 -8.02 -18.30 -9.39
CA SER A 176 -8.72 -17.01 -9.50
C SER A 176 -8.39 -16.10 -8.31
N GLY A 177 -8.40 -16.64 -7.09
CA GLY A 177 -7.98 -15.92 -5.89
C GLY A 177 -6.54 -15.43 -5.98
N LEU A 178 -5.60 -16.31 -6.37
CA LEU A 178 -4.20 -15.96 -6.57
C LEU A 178 -4.02 -14.85 -7.61
N GLY A 179 -4.68 -14.95 -8.77
CA GLY A 179 -4.63 -13.93 -9.80
C GLY A 179 -5.13 -12.56 -9.33
N ALA A 180 -6.25 -12.54 -8.58
CA ALA A 180 -6.80 -11.31 -8.01
C ALA A 180 -5.83 -10.66 -7.00
N GLU A 181 -5.19 -11.46 -6.15
CA GLU A 181 -4.21 -10.99 -5.17
C GLU A 181 -2.91 -10.47 -5.82
N ILE A 182 -2.44 -11.13 -6.89
CA ILE A 182 -1.28 -10.66 -7.67
C ILE A 182 -1.56 -9.29 -8.30
N ILE A 183 -2.66 -9.16 -9.03
CA ILE A 183 -3.00 -7.92 -9.75
C ILE A 183 -3.32 -6.80 -8.75
N GLY A 184 -4.10 -7.09 -7.70
CA GLY A 184 -4.41 -6.13 -6.66
C GLY A 184 -3.16 -5.60 -5.95
N THR A 185 -2.20 -6.49 -5.65
CA THR A 185 -0.94 -6.07 -5.02
C THR A 185 -0.02 -5.34 -5.99
N PHE A 186 -0.01 -5.73 -7.28
CA PHE A 186 0.70 -4.99 -8.31
C PHE A 186 0.22 -3.53 -8.37
N VAL A 187 -1.11 -3.30 -8.40
CA VAL A 187 -1.70 -1.95 -8.40
C VAL A 187 -1.21 -1.16 -7.17
N LEU A 188 -1.33 -1.74 -5.97
CA LEU A 188 -0.87 -1.10 -4.74
C LEU A 188 0.62 -0.74 -4.79
N VAL A 189 1.49 -1.72 -5.06
CA VAL A 189 2.94 -1.53 -4.97
C VAL A 189 3.46 -0.63 -6.11
N TYR A 190 2.85 -0.68 -7.29
CA TYR A 190 3.14 0.26 -8.36
C TYR A 190 2.77 1.70 -7.98
N THR A 191 1.61 1.90 -7.32
CA THR A 191 1.23 3.20 -6.76
C THR A 191 2.21 3.65 -5.68
N VAL A 192 2.67 2.75 -4.79
CA VAL A 192 3.71 3.08 -3.80
C VAL A 192 4.96 3.60 -4.48
N PHE A 193 5.48 2.92 -5.50
CA PHE A 193 6.66 3.37 -6.24
C PHE A 193 6.46 4.74 -6.87
N SER A 194 5.30 4.97 -7.48
CA SER A 194 4.94 6.25 -8.10
C SER A 194 4.75 7.38 -7.09
N ALA A 195 4.41 7.03 -5.84
CA ALA A 195 4.20 7.94 -4.72
C ALA A 195 5.47 8.17 -3.88
N THR A 196 6.61 7.59 -4.25
CA THR A 196 7.89 7.84 -3.56
C THR A 196 8.40 9.26 -3.80
N ASP A 197 8.68 9.99 -2.73
CA ASP A 197 9.43 11.25 -2.82
C ASP A 197 10.90 10.93 -3.03
N ALA A 198 11.38 11.30 -4.22
CA ALA A 198 12.73 10.98 -4.65
C ALA A 198 13.84 11.77 -3.92
N LYS A 199 13.47 12.82 -3.17
CA LYS A 199 14.42 13.72 -2.48
C LYS A 199 14.33 13.63 -0.96
N ARG A 200 13.35 12.94 -0.40
CA ARG A 200 13.09 12.89 1.04
C ARG A 200 13.05 11.46 1.54
N ASN A 201 13.84 11.21 2.58
CA ASN A 201 13.86 9.92 3.26
C ASN A 201 13.25 10.02 4.67
N ALA A 202 12.75 8.90 5.18
CA ALA A 202 12.38 8.72 6.56
C ALA A 202 13.60 8.88 7.47
N ARG A 203 13.34 9.30 8.71
CA ARG A 203 14.36 9.72 9.67
C ARG A 203 15.52 8.72 9.80
N ASP A 204 16.74 9.23 9.62
CA ASP A 204 18.00 8.50 9.80
C ASP A 204 18.06 7.19 8.98
N SER A 205 17.52 7.18 7.75
CA SER A 205 17.47 6.00 6.88
C SER A 205 17.48 6.33 5.38
N HIS A 206 17.58 5.30 4.55
CA HIS A 206 17.45 5.37 3.08
C HIS A 206 16.02 5.17 2.57
N VAL A 207 15.04 4.98 3.47
CA VAL A 207 13.66 4.67 3.10
C VAL A 207 12.97 5.93 2.58
N PRO A 208 12.36 5.95 1.38
CA PRO A 208 11.71 7.14 0.85
C PRO A 208 10.43 7.49 1.63
N ILE A 209 10.12 8.79 1.72
CA ILE A 209 8.80 9.25 2.18
C ILE A 209 7.77 8.97 1.09
N LEU A 210 6.58 8.51 1.49
CA LEU A 210 5.49 8.18 0.58
C LEU A 210 4.40 9.25 0.59
N ALA A 211 3.85 9.57 -0.58
CA ALA A 211 2.62 10.36 -0.69
C ALA A 211 1.41 9.47 -0.32
N PRO A 212 0.70 9.73 0.80
CA PRO A 212 -0.21 8.75 1.38
C PRO A 212 -1.56 8.65 0.66
N LEU A 213 -2.05 9.74 0.07
CA LEU A 213 -3.39 9.79 -0.51
C LEU A 213 -3.56 8.83 -1.71
N PRO A 214 -2.67 8.81 -2.73
CA PRO A 214 -2.78 7.84 -3.82
C PRO A 214 -2.68 6.39 -3.33
N ILE A 215 -1.84 6.11 -2.33
CA ILE A 215 -1.65 4.76 -1.79
C ILE A 215 -2.94 4.28 -1.10
N GLY A 216 -3.55 5.10 -0.26
CA GLY A 216 -4.84 4.78 0.36
C GLY A 216 -5.95 4.58 -0.67
N PHE A 217 -5.98 5.39 -1.73
CA PHE A 217 -6.92 5.22 -2.83
C PHE A 217 -6.68 3.94 -3.64
N ALA A 218 -5.44 3.54 -3.89
CA ALA A 218 -5.14 2.27 -4.55
C ALA A 218 -5.68 1.08 -3.74
N VAL A 219 -5.45 1.08 -2.42
CA VAL A 219 -6.02 0.08 -1.51
C VAL A 219 -7.55 0.08 -1.58
N PHE A 220 -8.17 1.26 -1.49
CA PHE A 220 -9.63 1.41 -1.60
C PHE A 220 -10.18 0.82 -2.90
N LEU A 221 -9.62 1.19 -4.06
CA LEU A 221 -10.08 0.72 -5.37
C LEU A 221 -9.91 -0.78 -5.53
N VAL A 222 -8.79 -1.33 -5.07
CA VAL A 222 -8.59 -2.79 -5.10
C VAL A 222 -9.64 -3.50 -4.24
N HIS A 223 -9.97 -2.97 -3.06
CA HIS A 223 -11.03 -3.55 -2.22
C HIS A 223 -12.39 -3.55 -2.91
N LEU A 224 -12.75 -2.49 -3.64
CA LEU A 224 -14.00 -2.47 -4.40
C LEU A 224 -14.09 -3.62 -5.41
N ALA A 225 -12.99 -3.98 -6.03
CA ALA A 225 -12.94 -5.04 -7.03
C ALA A 225 -12.78 -6.45 -6.43
N THR A 226 -12.00 -6.62 -5.35
CA THR A 226 -11.54 -7.94 -4.91
C THR A 226 -12.15 -8.43 -3.59
N ILE A 227 -12.93 -7.62 -2.87
CA ILE A 227 -13.73 -8.10 -1.72
C ILE A 227 -14.59 -9.33 -2.10
N PRO A 228 -15.31 -9.35 -3.25
CA PRO A 228 -16.15 -10.50 -3.60
C PRO A 228 -15.38 -11.80 -3.86
N ILE A 229 -14.08 -11.73 -4.20
CA ILE A 229 -13.26 -12.89 -4.57
C ILE A 229 -12.54 -13.46 -3.35
N THR A 230 -11.88 -12.62 -2.55
CA THR A 230 -10.99 -13.06 -1.46
C THR A 230 -11.19 -12.32 -0.14
N GLY A 231 -12.14 -11.37 -0.09
CA GLY A 231 -12.19 -10.36 0.98
C GLY A 231 -11.05 -9.35 0.94
N THR A 232 -10.24 -9.35 -0.14
CA THR A 232 -9.02 -8.55 -0.36
C THR A 232 -7.91 -8.79 0.68
N GLY A 233 -6.86 -9.49 0.26
CA GLY A 233 -5.64 -9.66 1.03
C GLY A 233 -4.70 -8.48 0.83
N ILE A 234 -3.99 -8.48 -0.30
CA ILE A 234 -2.91 -7.59 -0.79
C ILE A 234 -1.84 -7.18 0.23
N ASN A 235 -1.89 -7.81 1.40
CA ASN A 235 -1.11 -7.54 2.60
C ASN A 235 -0.97 -8.85 3.40
N PRO A 236 0.21 -9.47 3.37
CA PRO A 236 0.44 -10.73 4.08
C PRO A 236 0.28 -10.64 5.60
N ALA A 237 0.69 -9.52 6.24
CA ALA A 237 0.55 -9.35 7.69
C ALA A 237 -0.93 -9.28 8.10
N ARG A 238 -1.74 -8.53 7.35
CA ARG A 238 -3.20 -8.47 7.55
C ARG A 238 -3.86 -9.84 7.42
N SER A 239 -3.43 -10.61 6.43
CA SER A 239 -3.98 -11.94 6.17
C SER A 239 -3.56 -12.92 7.27
N LEU A 240 -2.30 -12.85 7.73
CA LEU A 240 -1.76 -13.69 8.80
C LEU A 240 -2.40 -13.38 10.15
N GLY A 241 -2.50 -12.10 10.52
CA GLY A 241 -3.10 -11.68 11.78
C GLY A 241 -4.53 -12.17 11.94
N ALA A 242 -5.34 -12.03 10.89
CA ALA A 242 -6.71 -12.54 10.90
C ALA A 242 -6.77 -14.08 10.92
N ALA A 243 -5.93 -14.77 10.14
CA ALA A 243 -5.88 -16.23 10.12
C ALA A 243 -5.51 -16.84 11.47
N ILE A 244 -4.48 -16.30 12.15
CA ILE A 244 -4.05 -16.75 13.48
C ILE A 244 -5.15 -16.58 14.52
N ILE A 245 -5.82 -15.42 14.53
CA ILE A 245 -6.82 -15.12 15.56
C ILE A 245 -8.15 -15.85 15.31
N PHE A 246 -8.53 -16.03 14.04
CA PHE A 246 -9.71 -16.79 13.65
C PHE A 246 -9.50 -18.31 13.85
N ASN A 247 -8.34 -18.81 13.43
CA ASN A 247 -7.87 -20.18 13.58
C ASN A 247 -8.88 -21.24 13.14
N LYS A 248 -9.19 -21.27 11.85
CA LYS A 248 -10.08 -22.24 11.20
C LYS A 248 -9.41 -22.84 9.96
N ASP A 249 -9.67 -24.11 9.70
CA ASP A 249 -9.02 -24.87 8.62
C ASP A 249 -9.20 -24.20 7.26
N ASN A 250 -10.41 -23.75 6.94
CA ASN A 250 -10.69 -23.06 5.68
C ASN A 250 -9.84 -21.78 5.48
N ALA A 251 -9.51 -21.05 6.54
CA ALA A 251 -8.64 -19.88 6.47
C ALA A 251 -7.17 -20.26 6.25
N TRP A 252 -6.74 -21.37 6.85
CA TRP A 252 -5.37 -21.89 6.71
C TRP A 252 -5.13 -22.56 5.35
N ASP A 253 -6.12 -23.28 4.82
CA ASP A 253 -6.05 -23.97 3.51
C ASP A 253 -5.81 -23.02 2.33
N ASP A 254 -6.30 -21.78 2.45
CA ASP A 254 -6.12 -20.73 1.45
C ASP A 254 -5.01 -19.74 1.81
N HIS A 255 -4.42 -19.85 3.00
CA HIS A 255 -3.54 -18.82 3.54
C HIS A 255 -2.33 -18.51 2.66
N TRP A 256 -1.78 -19.53 2.01
CA TRP A 256 -0.64 -19.41 1.12
C TRP A 256 -0.89 -18.43 -0.04
N VAL A 257 -2.14 -18.32 -0.51
CA VAL A 257 -2.54 -17.40 -1.59
C VAL A 257 -2.21 -15.95 -1.22
N PHE A 258 -2.39 -15.61 0.06
CA PHE A 258 -2.22 -14.26 0.59
C PHE A 258 -0.76 -13.92 0.98
N TRP A 259 0.17 -14.85 0.79
CA TRP A 259 1.61 -14.59 0.83
C TRP A 259 2.21 -14.60 -0.58
N VAL A 260 1.94 -15.68 -1.32
CA VAL A 260 2.49 -15.90 -2.65
C VAL A 260 1.97 -14.85 -3.63
N GLY A 261 0.66 -14.60 -3.65
CA GLY A 261 0.05 -13.61 -4.54
C GLY A 261 0.63 -12.21 -4.34
N PRO A 262 0.59 -11.65 -3.11
CA PRO A 262 1.13 -10.34 -2.85
C PRO A 262 2.63 -10.20 -3.10
N PHE A 263 3.46 -11.19 -2.78
CA PHE A 263 4.89 -11.11 -3.09
C PHE A 263 5.19 -11.15 -4.58
N ILE A 264 4.47 -11.97 -5.37
CA ILE A 264 4.59 -11.95 -6.83
C ILE A 264 4.15 -10.59 -7.39
N GLY A 265 2.99 -10.07 -6.96
CA GLY A 265 2.50 -8.76 -7.41
C GLY A 265 3.47 -7.62 -7.09
N ALA A 266 4.05 -7.63 -5.88
CA ALA A 266 5.06 -6.67 -5.47
C ALA A 266 6.35 -6.76 -6.28
N ALA A 267 6.83 -7.98 -6.56
CA ALA A 267 8.02 -8.20 -7.38
C ALA A 267 7.82 -7.72 -8.82
N LEU A 268 6.67 -8.02 -9.42
CA LEU A 268 6.32 -7.54 -10.76
C LEU A 268 6.23 -6.01 -10.81
N ALA A 269 5.64 -5.37 -9.79
CA ALA A 269 5.57 -3.91 -9.70
C ALA A 269 6.97 -3.28 -9.55
N ALA A 270 7.85 -3.86 -8.74
CA ALA A 270 9.23 -3.41 -8.59
C ALA A 270 10.00 -3.56 -9.91
N LEU A 271 9.88 -4.70 -10.58
CA LEU A 271 10.50 -4.96 -11.88
C LEU A 271 10.04 -3.95 -12.94
N TYR A 272 8.73 -3.74 -13.04
CA TYR A 272 8.13 -2.80 -13.97
C TYR A 272 8.61 -1.37 -13.71
N HIS A 273 8.58 -0.91 -12.46
CA HIS A 273 8.97 0.45 -12.14
C HIS A 273 10.48 0.70 -12.38
N VAL A 274 11.34 -0.22 -11.94
CA VAL A 274 12.79 -0.04 -12.01
C VAL A 274 13.33 -0.25 -13.43
N ILE A 275 12.85 -1.27 -14.15
CA ILE A 275 13.41 -1.64 -15.46
C ILE A 275 12.68 -0.92 -16.60
N VAL A 276 11.35 -0.85 -16.57
CA VAL A 276 10.57 -0.33 -17.71
C VAL A 276 10.38 1.17 -17.62
N ILE A 277 9.93 1.69 -16.46
CA ILE A 277 9.61 3.11 -16.30
C ILE A 277 10.86 3.95 -16.07
N ARG A 278 11.70 3.56 -15.11
CA ARG A 278 12.92 4.31 -14.76
C ARG A 278 14.17 3.88 -15.52
N ALA A 279 14.00 3.04 -16.55
CA ALA A 279 15.04 2.44 -17.39
C ALA A 279 16.46 2.92 -17.03
N ILE A 280 17.11 2.20 -16.11
CA ILE A 280 18.55 2.35 -15.89
C ILE A 280 19.16 2.29 -17.29
N PRO A 281 19.83 3.33 -17.79
CA PRO A 281 20.34 3.32 -19.14
C PRO A 281 21.22 2.09 -19.27
N PHE A 282 20.80 1.13 -20.08
CA PHE A 282 21.65 0.04 -20.49
C PHE A 282 22.86 0.73 -21.11
N LYS A 283 24.00 0.71 -20.41
CA LYS A 283 25.26 1.04 -21.04
C LYS A 283 25.44 0.01 -22.15
N SER A 284 25.01 0.36 -23.35
CA SER A 284 25.51 -0.22 -24.58
C SER A 284 27.03 -0.20 -24.43
N ARG A 285 27.65 -1.38 -24.36
CA ARG A 285 29.10 -1.46 -24.54
C ARG A 285 29.35 -1.05 -25.98
N SER A 286 29.69 0.21 -26.20
CA SER A 286 30.39 0.65 -27.41
C SER A 286 31.89 0.56 -27.15
#